data_AF-W2ZZZ3-F1
#
_entry.id   AF-W2ZZZ3-F1
#
_cell.length_a   1.000
_cell.length_b   1.000
_cell.length_c   1.000
_cell.angle_alpha   90.00
_cell.angle_beta   90.00
_cell.angle_gamma   90.00
#
_symmetry.space_group_name_H-M   'P 1'
#
loop_
_entity.id
_entity.type
_entity.pdbx_description
1 polymer ?
#
loop_
_entity_poly.entity_id
_entity_poly.type
_entity_poly.pdbx_seq_one_letter_code
_entity_poly.pdbx_strand_id
1 'polypeptide(L)'
;MATLPKGSIEKLLREVVGDDVPISKETIDWVNECAGELLRVIGLEANTIAENASKKENYRISQEHVMAALENLGMQRYAQEIQELQGSMALESQVNKAQRSQQLCHLVNAVVVAEDERADSVSEGSCENHLTRRVVG
;
A
#
# COMPACT_ATOMS: atom_id res chain seq x y z
N MET A 1 2.81 -2.33 13.58
CA MET A 1 2.09 -1.47 12.63
C MET A 1 2.82 -0.14 12.55
N ALA A 2 2.95 0.41 11.34
CA ALA A 2 3.65 1.67 11.15
C ALA A 2 2.96 2.80 11.92
N THR A 3 3.72 3.54 12.72
CA THR A 3 3.22 4.68 13.49
C THR A 3 3.79 5.95 12.89
N LEU A 4 2.92 6.93 12.62
CA LEU A 4 3.37 8.26 12.26
C LEU A 4 3.85 8.95 13.54
N PRO A 5 4.96 9.71 13.52
CA PRO A 5 5.39 10.46 14.69
C PRO A 5 4.27 11.40 15.16
N LYS A 6 3.92 11.36 16.45
CA LYS A 6 2.81 12.15 17.01
C LYS A 6 2.94 13.66 16.72
N GLY A 7 4.16 14.19 16.78
CA GLY A 7 4.42 15.59 16.44
C GLY A 7 4.17 15.92 14.97
N SER A 8 4.37 14.96 14.05
CA SER A 8 4.03 15.15 12.64
C SER A 8 2.51 15.18 12.43
N ILE A 9 1.77 14.31 13.12
CA ILE A 9 0.29 14.31 13.09
C ILE A 9 -0.25 15.63 13.63
N GLU A 10 0.24 16.09 14.78
CA GLU A 10 -0.20 17.35 15.37
C GLU A 10 0.04 18.53 14.41
N LYS A 11 1.21 18.58 13.76
CA LYS A 11 1.52 19.61 12.77
C LYS A 11 0.55 19.59 11.59
N LEU A 12 0.27 18.40 11.03
CA LEU A 12 -0.67 18.25 9.93
C LEU A 12 -2.09 18.66 10.34
N LEU A 13 -2.53 18.30 11.55
CA LEU A 13 -3.82 18.71 12.07
C LEU A 13 -3.91 20.23 12.18
N ARG A 14 -2.88 20.91 12.71
CA ARG A 14 -2.83 22.39 12.78
C ARG A 14 -2.92 23.06 11.41
N GLU A 15 -2.28 22.48 10.39
CA GLU A 15 -2.39 22.96 9.00
C GLU A 15 -3.82 22.87 8.46
N VAL A 16 -4.65 21.94 8.96
CA VAL A 16 -6.04 21.74 8.54
C VAL A 16 -7.04 22.54 9.39
N VAL A 17 -6.91 22.52 10.72
CA VAL A 17 -7.90 23.10 11.65
C VAL A 17 -7.54 24.52 12.12
N GLY A 18 -6.30 24.96 11.91
CA GLY A 18 -5.77 26.22 12.42
C GLY A 18 -5.27 26.16 13.87
N ASP A 19 -4.48 27.15 14.27
CA ASP A 19 -3.82 27.17 15.59
C ASP A 19 -4.78 27.48 16.76
N ASP A 20 -5.94 28.07 16.46
CA ASP A 20 -6.93 28.49 17.45
C ASP A 20 -7.79 27.33 17.97
N VAL A 21 -7.75 26.17 17.30
CA VAL A 21 -8.53 25.00 17.67
C VAL A 21 -7.71 24.09 18.59
N PRO A 22 -8.17 23.80 19.83
CA PRO A 22 -7.45 22.90 20.72
C PRO A 22 -7.53 21.46 20.19
N ILE A 23 -6.36 20.83 20.03
CA ILE A 23 -6.24 19.43 19.62
C ILE A 23 -5.91 18.60 20.85
N SER A 24 -6.77 17.64 21.18
CA SER A 24 -6.51 16.73 22.31
C SER A 24 -5.48 15.67 21.94
N LYS A 25 -4.71 15.20 22.93
CA LYS A 25 -3.80 14.05 22.75
C LYS A 25 -4.54 12.82 22.22
N GLU A 26 -5.75 12.61 22.71
CA GLU A 26 -6.62 11.52 22.27
C GLU A 26 -6.90 11.62 20.77
N THR A 27 -7.23 12.80 20.24
CA THR A 27 -7.46 13.02 18.79
C THR A 27 -6.24 12.62 17.96
N ILE A 28 -5.03 12.97 18.42
CA ILE A 28 -3.78 12.60 17.74
C ILE A 28 -3.60 11.08 17.72
N ASP A 29 -3.95 10.41 18.82
CA ASP A 29 -3.87 8.95 18.93
C ASP A 29 -4.92 8.26 18.02
N TRP A 30 -6.15 8.76 17.96
CA TRP A 30 -7.18 8.29 17.03
C TRP A 30 -6.75 8.45 15.57
N VAL A 31 -6.21 9.61 15.19
CA VAL A 31 -5.74 9.86 13.81
C VAL A 31 -4.60 8.91 13.43
N ASN A 32 -3.69 8.64 14.37
CA ASN A 32 -2.62 7.67 14.13
C ASN A 32 -3.16 6.26 13.88
N GLU A 33 -4.16 5.83 14.65
CA GLU A 33 -4.81 4.53 14.48
C GLU A 33 -5.60 4.46 13.16
N CYS A 34 -6.36 5.50 12.84
CA CYS A 34 -7.04 5.63 11.55
C CYS A 34 -6.07 5.60 10.36
N ALA A 35 -4.89 6.21 10.48
CA ALA A 35 -3.88 6.18 9.43
C ALA A 35 -3.34 4.75 9.19
N GLY A 36 -3.14 3.97 10.27
CA GLY A 36 -2.75 2.57 10.17
C GLY A 36 -3.83 1.71 9.50
N GLU A 37 -5.09 1.92 9.89
CA GLU A 37 -6.23 1.20 9.32
C GLU A 37 -6.47 1.56 7.86
N LEU A 38 -6.31 2.83 7.49
CA LEU A 38 -6.38 3.29 6.10
C LEU A 38 -5.35 2.57 5.22
N LEU A 39 -4.10 2.45 5.68
CA LEU A 39 -3.05 1.72 4.96
C LEU A 39 -3.40 0.25 4.79
N ARG A 40 -3.99 -0.38 5.81
CA ARG A 40 -4.44 -1.76 5.76
C ARG A 40 -5.55 -1.95 4.71
N VAL A 41 -6.56 -1.09 4.73
CA VAL A 41 -7.68 -1.16 3.77
C VAL A 41 -7.19 -0.96 2.34
N ILE A 42 -6.33 0.04 2.10
CA ILE A 42 -5.74 0.28 0.76
C ILE A 42 -4.89 -0.92 0.33
N GLY A 43 -4.08 -1.47 1.24
CA GLY A 43 -3.24 -2.64 0.96
C GLY A 43 -4.08 -3.85 0.53
N LEU A 44 -5.14 -4.17 1.27
CA LEU A 44 -6.02 -5.29 0.92
C LEU A 44 -6.73 -5.12 -0.42
N GLU A 45 -7.21 -3.92 -0.73
CA GLU A 45 -7.83 -3.64 -2.01
C GLU A 45 -6.81 -3.73 -3.16
N ALA A 46 -5.60 -3.19 -2.97
CA ALA A 46 -4.52 -3.27 -3.94
C ALA A 46 -4.07 -4.72 -4.18
N ASN A 47 -3.98 -5.54 -3.13
CA ASN A 47 -3.72 -6.98 -3.21
C ASN A 47 -4.79 -7.66 -4.09
N THR A 48 -6.07 -7.42 -3.79
CA THR A 48 -7.20 -7.99 -4.54
C THR A 48 -7.14 -7.64 -6.03
N ILE A 49 -6.81 -6.38 -6.36
CA ILE A 49 -6.68 -5.93 -7.76
C ILE A 49 -5.50 -6.62 -8.44
N ALA A 50 -4.36 -6.72 -7.77
CA ALA A 50 -3.16 -7.35 -8.31
C ALA A 50 -3.34 -8.86 -8.54
N GLU A 51 -4.03 -9.55 -7.63
CA GLU A 51 -4.42 -10.96 -7.76
C GLU A 51 -5.31 -11.18 -8.99
N ASN A 52 -6.35 -10.34 -9.15
CA ASN A 52 -7.29 -10.42 -10.27
C ASN A 52 -6.65 -10.13 -11.63
N ALA A 53 -5.60 -9.29 -11.67
CA ALA A 53 -4.85 -8.98 -12.88
C ALA A 53 -3.87 -10.10 -13.29
N SER A 54 -3.54 -11.03 -12.37
CA SER A 54 -2.45 -11.99 -12.53
C SER A 54 -2.95 -13.37 -12.99
N LYS A 55 -2.32 -13.92 -14.04
CA LYS A 55 -2.55 -15.32 -14.49
C LYS A 55 -1.49 -16.31 -14.00
N LYS A 56 -0.45 -15.89 -13.27
CA LYS A 56 0.68 -16.74 -12.84
C LYS A 56 1.18 -16.37 -11.45
N GLU A 57 1.68 -17.41 -10.79
CA GLU A 57 2.23 -17.65 -9.43
C GLU A 57 3.25 -16.64 -8.86
N ASN A 58 3.40 -15.44 -9.41
CA ASN A 58 4.25 -14.40 -8.82
C ASN A 58 3.68 -13.03 -9.15
N TYR A 59 2.74 -12.55 -8.31
CA TYR A 59 2.18 -11.22 -8.47
C TYR A 59 2.94 -10.21 -7.59
N ARG A 60 3.16 -9.00 -8.13
CA ARG A 60 3.79 -7.90 -7.39
C ARG A 60 2.90 -6.69 -7.48
N ILE A 61 2.71 -6.02 -6.34
CA ILE A 61 1.92 -4.79 -6.30
C ILE A 61 2.73 -3.66 -6.91
N SER A 62 2.32 -3.24 -8.10
CA SER A 62 2.76 -2.01 -8.71
C SER A 62 1.91 -0.82 -8.23
N GLN A 63 2.39 0.39 -8.56
CA GLN A 63 1.69 1.62 -8.25
C GLN A 63 0.32 1.71 -8.92
N GLU A 64 0.14 1.09 -10.10
CA GLU A 64 -1.14 1.11 -10.81
C GLU A 64 -2.25 0.40 -10.02
N HIS A 65 -1.91 -0.67 -9.27
CA HIS A 65 -2.86 -1.37 -8.41
C HIS A 65 -3.27 -0.51 -7.21
N VAL A 66 -2.34 0.28 -6.64
CA VAL A 66 -2.64 1.22 -5.55
C VAL A 66 -3.54 2.36 -6.02
N MET A 67 -3.30 2.86 -7.24
CA MET A 67 -4.14 3.90 -7.85
C MET A 67 -5.56 3.39 -8.11
N ALA A 68 -5.68 2.19 -8.68
CA ALA A 68 -6.96 1.54 -8.89
C ALA A 68 -7.69 1.25 -7.56
N ALA A 69 -6.96 0.87 -6.50
CA ALA A 69 -7.53 0.67 -5.17
C ALA A 69 -8.12 1.97 -4.61
N LEU A 70 -7.41 3.09 -4.74
CA LEU A 70 -7.92 4.39 -4.32
C LEU A 70 -9.18 4.80 -5.11
N GLU A 71 -9.22 4.52 -6.41
CA GLU A 71 -10.40 4.78 -7.24
C GLU A 71 -11.60 3.92 -6.80
N ASN A 72 -11.39 2.62 -6.57
CA ASN A 72 -12.42 1.67 -6.11
C ASN A 72 -12.99 2.05 -4.73
N LEU A 73 -12.13 2.52 -3.82
CA LEU A 73 -12.53 2.95 -2.47
C LEU A 73 -13.20 4.34 -2.44
N GLY A 74 -13.40 4.99 -3.59
CA GLY A 74 -14.04 6.32 -3.65
C GLY A 74 -13.12 7.48 -3.30
N MET A 75 -11.81 7.29 -3.39
CA MET A 75 -10.75 8.24 -3.03
C MET A 75 -10.11 8.88 -4.27
N GLN A 76 -10.89 9.21 -5.30
CA GLN A 76 -10.38 9.64 -6.61
C GLN A 76 -9.51 10.90 -6.54
N ARG A 77 -9.77 11.80 -5.59
CA ARG A 77 -8.95 13.00 -5.38
C ARG A 77 -7.50 12.63 -5.01
N TYR A 78 -7.31 11.64 -4.14
CA TYR A 78 -5.97 11.19 -3.75
C TYR A 78 -5.25 10.48 -4.91
N ALA A 79 -5.99 9.72 -5.73
CA ALA A 79 -5.44 9.15 -6.96
C ALA A 79 -4.94 10.26 -7.90
N GLN A 80 -5.74 11.30 -8.15
CA GLN A 80 -5.34 12.43 -9.00
C GLN A 80 -4.11 13.17 -8.45
N GLU A 81 -4.08 13.49 -7.15
CA GLU A 81 -2.94 14.16 -6.52
C GLU A 81 -1.65 13.33 -6.66
N ILE A 82 -1.72 12.00 -6.52
CA ILE A 82 -0.56 11.12 -6.75
C ILE A 82 -0.11 11.14 -8.22
N GLN A 83 -1.05 11.13 -9.16
CA GLN A 83 -0.75 11.18 -10.59
C GLN A 83 -0.09 12.50 -10.99
N GLU A 84 -0.58 13.62 -10.45
CA GLU A 84 -0.01 14.95 -10.69
C GLU A 84 1.42 15.05 -10.13
N LEU A 85 1.67 14.51 -8.94
CA LEU A 85 3.01 14.43 -8.35
C LEU A 85 3.98 13.59 -9.18
N GLN A 86 3.52 12.49 -9.80
CA GLN A 86 4.35 11.72 -10.73
C GLN A 86 4.72 12.54 -11.97
N GLY A 87 3.74 13.26 -12.53
CA GLY A 87 3.93 14.14 -13.69
C GLY A 87 4.91 15.28 -13.40
N SER A 88 4.86 15.86 -12.20
CA SER A 88 5.79 16.90 -11.77
C SER A 88 7.19 16.34 -11.45
N MET A 89 7.29 15.15 -10.83
CA MET A 89 8.56 14.48 -10.55
C MET A 89 9.30 14.06 -11.83
N ALA A 90 8.59 13.69 -12.90
CA ALA A 90 9.20 13.42 -14.21
C ALA A 90 9.86 14.69 -14.80
N LEU A 91 9.36 15.88 -14.48
CA LEU A 91 9.98 17.17 -14.80
C LEU A 91 11.12 17.53 -13.83
N GLU A 92 10.97 17.21 -12.54
CA GLU A 92 11.90 17.58 -11.45
C GLU A 92 13.03 16.58 -11.18
N SER A 93 13.14 15.49 -11.95
CA SER A 93 14.23 14.50 -11.83
C SER A 93 15.65 15.07 -12.06
N GLN A 94 15.81 16.38 -12.19
CA GLN A 94 17.10 17.07 -12.20
C GLN A 94 17.43 17.89 -10.93
N VAL A 95 16.51 18.14 -9.97
CA VAL A 95 16.82 19.16 -8.94
C VAL A 95 16.72 18.77 -7.45
N ASN A 96 15.73 18.07 -6.90
CA ASN A 96 15.75 17.91 -5.42
C ASN A 96 15.09 16.66 -4.85
N LYS A 97 15.80 16.04 -3.89
CA LYS A 97 15.46 14.84 -3.14
C LYS A 97 14.18 15.06 -2.32
N ALA A 98 13.07 14.53 -2.80
CA ALA A 98 11.75 14.64 -2.17
C ALA A 98 11.63 13.71 -0.94
N GLN A 99 12.06 14.22 0.21
CA GLN A 99 12.01 13.56 1.52
C GLN A 99 10.59 13.46 2.14
N ARG A 100 9.52 13.70 1.36
CA ARG A 100 8.12 13.69 1.85
C ARG A 100 7.15 12.78 1.09
N SER A 101 7.50 12.25 -0.07
CA SER A 101 6.58 11.37 -0.84
C SER A 101 6.95 9.88 -0.80
N GLN A 102 8.13 9.53 -0.29
CA GLN A 102 8.60 8.15 -0.29
C GLN A 102 8.02 7.31 0.86
N GLN A 103 7.59 7.95 1.96
CA GLN A 103 7.07 7.22 3.11
C GLN A 103 5.76 6.52 2.81
N LEU A 104 4.76 7.18 2.21
CA LEU A 104 3.44 6.56 1.99
C LEU A 104 3.53 5.37 1.02
N CYS A 105 4.23 5.53 -0.12
CA CYS A 105 4.43 4.44 -1.06
C CYS A 105 5.29 3.30 -0.46
N HIS A 106 6.36 3.59 0.28
CA HIS A 106 7.16 2.54 0.92
C HIS A 106 6.40 1.87 2.07
N LEU A 107 5.55 2.58 2.79
CA LEU A 107 4.77 2.03 3.91
C LEU A 107 3.66 1.13 3.40
N VAL A 108 2.96 1.54 2.34
CA VAL A 108 1.99 0.68 1.64
C VAL A 108 2.73 -0.54 1.10
N ASN A 109 3.85 -0.37 0.40
CA ASN A 109 4.60 -1.51 -0.15
C ASN A 109 5.15 -2.44 0.94
N ALA A 110 5.59 -1.91 2.09
CA ALA A 110 6.07 -2.71 3.21
C ALA A 110 4.94 -3.46 3.94
N VAL A 111 3.76 -2.86 4.07
CA VAL A 111 2.58 -3.51 4.65
C VAL A 111 2.05 -4.59 3.70
N VAL A 112 1.98 -4.28 2.41
CA VAL A 112 1.62 -5.21 1.33
C VAL A 112 2.56 -6.42 1.32
N VAL A 113 3.88 -6.20 1.28
CA VAL A 113 4.88 -7.28 1.24
C VAL A 113 4.85 -8.12 2.53
N ALA A 114 4.60 -7.50 3.69
CA ALA A 114 4.50 -8.23 4.96
C ALA A 114 3.23 -9.10 5.07
N GLU A 115 2.14 -8.74 4.39
CA GLU A 115 0.93 -9.57 4.29
C GLU A 115 1.13 -10.71 3.28
N ASP A 116 1.93 -10.50 2.22
CA ASP A 116 2.27 -11.50 1.19
C ASP A 116 3.16 -12.64 1.73
N GLU A 117 4.12 -12.35 2.62
CA GLU A 117 4.95 -13.39 3.28
C GLU A 117 4.12 -14.36 4.18
N ARG A 118 2.87 -14.03 4.51
CA ARG A 118 1.94 -14.97 5.18
C ARG A 118 1.20 -15.89 4.22
N ALA A 119 1.16 -15.59 2.92
CA ALA A 119 0.46 -16.39 1.91
C ALA A 119 1.31 -17.56 1.37
N ASP A 120 2.64 -17.53 1.52
CA ASP A 120 3.55 -18.53 0.95
C ASP A 120 3.70 -19.83 1.78
N SER A 121 2.76 -20.12 2.69
CA SER A 121 2.76 -21.36 3.49
C SER A 121 1.75 -22.42 3.04
N VAL A 122 1.10 -22.24 1.88
CA VAL A 122 0.18 -23.25 1.31
C VAL A 122 0.52 -23.52 -0.17
N SER A 123 1.70 -24.09 -0.43
CA SER A 123 2.00 -24.75 -1.72
C SER A 123 3.18 -25.74 -1.61
N GLU A 124 3.08 -26.70 -0.69
CA GLU A 124 3.81 -27.97 -0.84
C GLU A 124 2.78 -29.11 -0.76
N GLY A 125 2.11 -29.34 -1.89
CA GLY A 125 1.14 -30.41 -1.97
C GLY A 125 0.55 -30.58 -3.36
N SER A 126 1.18 -31.49 -4.13
CA SER A 126 0.58 -32.22 -5.26
C SER A 126 0.86 -31.75 -6.69
N CYS A 127 2.09 -31.98 -7.14
CA CYS A 127 2.45 -32.42 -8.50
C CYS A 127 3.56 -33.47 -8.30
N GLU A 128 3.65 -34.64 -8.91
CA GLU A 128 2.99 -35.42 -9.95
C GLU A 128 3.56 -36.84 -9.77
N ASN A 129 2.81 -37.90 -10.12
CA ASN A 129 3.40 -39.05 -10.81
C ASN A 129 2.30 -39.99 -11.33
N HIS A 130 1.62 -39.54 -12.38
CA HIS A 130 1.15 -40.44 -13.42
C HIS A 130 2.04 -40.23 -14.65
N LEU A 131 2.96 -41.18 -14.90
CA LEU A 131 3.15 -41.83 -16.19
C LEU A 131 4.47 -42.64 -16.18
N THR A 132 4.36 -43.95 -16.06
CA THR A 132 5.22 -44.86 -16.84
C THR A 132 4.55 -46.23 -16.92
N ARG A 133 3.88 -46.46 -18.05
CA ARG A 133 3.42 -47.79 -18.47
C ARG A 133 4.49 -48.35 -19.40
N ARG A 134 5.27 -49.36 -18.96
CA ARG A 134 5.85 -50.39 -19.85
C ARG A 134 6.45 -51.58 -19.07
N VAL A 135 5.80 -52.73 -19.23
CA VAL A 135 6.36 -54.08 -19.53
C VAL A 135 7.62 -54.52 -18.77
N VAL A 136 7.50 -55.53 -17.90
CA VAL A 136 8.18 -56.87 -17.93
C VAL A 136 7.51 -57.75 -16.86
N GLY A 137 7.10 -58.97 -17.22
CA GLY A 137 6.55 -60.00 -16.33
C GLY A 137 5.43 -60.80 -16.98
#